data_AF-F7S8N0-F1
#
_entry.id   AF-F7S8N0-F1
#
_cell.length_a   1.000
_cell.length_b   1.000
_cell.length_c   1.000
_cell.angle_alpha   90.00
_cell.angle_beta   90.00
_cell.angle_gamma   90.00
#
_symmetry.space_group_name_H-M   'P 1'
#
loop_
_entity.id
_entity.type
_entity.pdbx_description
1 polymer ?
#
loop_
_entity_poly.entity_id
_entity_poly.type
_entity_poly.pdbx_seq_one_letter_code
_entity_poly.pdbx_strand_id
1 'polypeptide(L)' 'DQPADALRRAVTSPKGTTERALAVLMDDAAWPDAMRRAIAAATARSRELASG' A
#
# COMPACT_ATOMS: atom_id res chain seq x y z
N ASP A 1 1.25 14.52 -12.36
CA ASP A 1 0.80 13.19 -11.90
C ASP A 1 -0.53 13.27 -11.19
N GLN A 2 -1.39 12.27 -11.38
CA GLN A 2 -2.64 12.12 -10.64
C GLN A 2 -2.38 11.41 -9.31
N PRO A 3 -3.11 11.74 -8.23
CA PRO A 3 -2.95 11.04 -6.97
C PRO A 3 -3.44 9.59 -7.11
N ALA A 4 -2.81 8.68 -6.37
CA ALA A 4 -3.05 7.24 -6.52
C ALA A 4 -4.51 6.82 -6.19
N ASP A 5 -5.22 7.58 -5.34
CA ASP A 5 -6.63 7.34 -5.05
C ASP A 5 -7.54 7.69 -6.23
N ALA A 6 -7.24 8.76 -6.97
CA ALA A 6 -7.98 9.14 -8.17
C ALA A 6 -7.86 8.06 -9.25
N LEU A 7 -6.65 7.52 -9.46
CA LEU A 7 -6.42 6.42 -10.40
C LEU A 7 -7.17 5.15 -9.99
N ARG A 8 -7.15 4.79 -8.70
CA ARG A 8 -7.92 3.63 -8.18
C ARG A 8 -9.41 3.78 -8.44
N ARG A 9 -9.99 4.97 -8.22
CA ARG A 9 -11.40 5.23 -8.52
C ARG A 9 -11.69 5.11 -10.02
N ALA A 10 -10.82 5.64 -10.87
CA ALA A 10 -11.00 5.63 -12.32
C ALA A 10 -11.04 4.21 -12.93
N VAL A 11 -10.34 3.24 -12.33
CA VAL A 11 -10.29 1.85 -12.80
C VAL A 11 -11.29 0.92 -12.10
N THR A 12 -12.16 1.46 -11.24
CA THR A 12 -13.09 0.68 -10.42
C THR A 12 -14.53 0.86 -10.88
N SER A 13 -15.03 -0.11 -11.64
CA SER A 13 -16.46 -0.18 -11.98
C SER A 13 -17.30 -0.74 -10.82
N PRO A 14 -18.51 -0.21 -10.57
CA PRO A 14 -19.42 -0.77 -9.55
C PRO A 14 -19.71 -2.25 -9.82
N LYS A 15 -19.63 -3.08 -8.78
CA LYS A 15 -19.80 -4.55 -8.85
C LYS A 15 -18.77 -5.28 -9.73
N GLY A 16 -17.69 -4.61 -10.13
CA GLY A 16 -16.61 -5.20 -10.92
C GLY A 16 -15.64 -6.04 -10.10
N THR A 17 -14.76 -6.77 -10.78
CA THR A 17 -13.70 -7.57 -10.13
C THR A 17 -12.67 -6.69 -9.42
N THR A 18 -12.32 -5.54 -10.00
CA THR A 18 -11.40 -4.56 -9.39
C THR A 18 -11.90 -4.02 -8.07
N GLU A 19 -13.21 -3.74 -7.96
CA GLU A 19 -13.83 -3.26 -6.71
C GLU A 19 -13.63 -4.29 -5.59
N ARG A 20 -13.91 -5.56 -5.87
CA ARG A 20 -13.77 -6.65 -4.89
C ARG A 20 -12.31 -6.86 -4.49
N ALA A 21 -11.38 -6.82 -5.45
CA ALA A 21 -9.96 -6.91 -5.17
C ALA A 21 -9.48 -5.73 -4.30
N LEU A 22 -9.87 -4.51 -4.65
CA LEU A 22 -9.48 -3.31 -3.90
C LEU A 22 -10.09 -3.26 -2.51
N ALA A 23 -11.29 -3.79 -2.29
CA ALA A 23 -11.88 -3.85 -0.95
C ALA A 23 -11.04 -4.70 0.02
N VAL A 24 -10.47 -5.82 -0.46
CA VAL A 24 -9.58 -6.67 0.33
C VAL A 24 -8.20 -6.03 0.49
N LEU A 25 -7.66 -5.49 -0.59
CA LEU A 25 -6.32 -4.92 -0.57
C LEU A 25 -6.27 -3.62 0.25
N MET A 26 -7.23 -2.71 0.06
CA MET A 26 -7.22 -1.41 0.74
C MET A 26 -7.74 -1.45 2.18
N ASP A 27 -8.06 -2.63 2.71
CA ASP A 27 -8.29 -2.80 4.14
C ASP A 27 -7.05 -2.34 4.93
N ASP A 28 -7.26 -1.62 6.03
CA ASP A 28 -6.18 -1.00 6.78
C ASP A 28 -5.17 -2.02 7.33
N ALA A 29 -5.61 -3.25 7.62
CA ALA A 29 -4.79 -4.34 8.13
C ALA A 29 -4.14 -5.20 7.03
N ALA A 30 -4.40 -4.92 5.74
CA ALA A 30 -3.86 -5.66 4.61
C ALA A 30 -2.52 -5.09 4.12
N TRP A 31 -2.37 -4.87 2.81
CA TRP A 31 -1.09 -4.41 2.25
C TRP A 31 -0.66 -3.02 2.73
N PRO A 32 -1.53 -2.04 3.07
CA PRO A 32 -1.08 -0.75 3.58
C PRO A 32 -0.29 -0.90 4.89
N ASP A 33 -0.76 -1.75 5.82
CA ASP A 33 -0.03 -2.02 7.07
C ASP A 33 1.29 -2.77 6.81
N ALA A 34 1.24 -3.82 5.99
CA ALA A 34 2.42 -4.59 5.64
C ALA A 34 3.51 -3.71 5.01
N MET A 35 3.14 -2.82 4.09
CA MET A 35 4.07 -1.88 3.46
C MET A 35 4.67 -0.90 4.46
N ARG A 36 3.86 -0.30 5.34
CA ARG A 36 4.36 0.61 6.39
C ARG A 36 5.39 -0.08 7.27
N ARG A 37 5.09 -1.31 7.72
CA ARG A 37 5.99 -2.11 8.57
C ARG A 37 7.26 -2.52 7.85
N ALA A 38 7.16 -2.95 6.59
CA ALA A 38 8.31 -3.32 5.79
C ALA A 38 9.27 -2.14 5.57
N ILE A 39 8.75 -0.96 5.24
CA ILE A 39 9.55 0.26 5.06
C ILE A 39 10.20 0.67 6.38
N ALA A 40 9.49 0.58 7.51
CA ALA A 40 10.05 0.87 8.82
C ALA A 40 11.20 -0.07 9.18
N ALA A 41 11.04 -1.37 8.97
CA ALA A 41 12.08 -2.37 9.20
C ALA A 41 13.31 -2.14 8.32
N ALA A 42 13.11 -1.88 7.01
CA ALA A 42 14.19 -1.57 6.08
C ALA A 42 14.94 -0.29 6.50
N THR A 43 14.22 0.73 6.94
CA THR A 43 14.79 1.99 7.43
C THR A 43 15.63 1.78 8.68
N ALA A 44 15.14 0.99 9.64
CA ALA A 44 15.88 0.65 10.86
C ALA A 44 17.20 -0.05 10.52
N ARG A 45 17.14 -1.07 9.64
CA ARG A 45 18.34 -1.79 9.19
C ARG A 45 19.34 -0.89 8.47
N SER A 46 18.86 0.02 7.63
CA SER A 46 19.74 0.97 6.94
C SER A 46 20.49 1.88 7.91
N ARG A 47 19.86 2.28 9.02
CA ARG A 47 20.51 3.08 10.07
C ARG A 47 21.56 2.28 10.84
N GLU A 48 21.25 1.04 11.21
CA GLU A 48 22.22 0.14 11.86
C GLU A 48 23.48 -0.03 11.00
N LEU A 49 23.31 -0.27 9.70
CA LEU A 49 24.40 -0.43 8.74
C LEU A 49 25.23 0.84 8.55
N ALA A 50 24.65 2.02 8.73
CA ALA A 50 25.37 3.29 8.61
C ALA A 50 26.16 3.64 9.89
N SER A 51 25.77 3.06 11.05
CA SER A 51 26.40 3.31 12.35
C SER A 51 27.49 2.31 12.74
N GLY A 52 27.65 1.22 11.98
CA GLY A 52 28.66 0.18 12.19
C GLY A 52 29.78 0.28 11.16
#